data_AF-A0A1I8M9J9-F1
#
_entry.id   AF-A0A1I8M9J9-F1
#
_cell.length_a   1.000
_cell.length_b   1.000
_cell.length_c   1.000
_cell.angle_alpha   90.00
_cell.angle_beta   90.00
_cell.angle_gamma   90.00
#
_symmetry.space_group_name_H-M   'P 1'
#
loop_
_entity.id
_entity.type
_entity.pdbx_description
1 polymer ?
#
loop_
_entity_poly.entity_id
_entity_poly.type
_entity_poly.pdbx_seq_one_letter_code
_entity_poly.pdbx_strand_id
1 'polypeptide(L)'
;MDVASGNSIQADEPIYTLLVTANVGSLFEDPLRLLRPWLEAFFLKVGEVKPQFLALHLQELGGKTYEKSTQHVKEFVKQLCDAAIMQNFDVVRIFLDEDFNTAEHFTVI
;
A
#
# COMPACT_ATOMS: atom_id res chain seq x y z
N MET A 1 50.19 -21.22 -20.34
CA MET A 1 49.84 -21.15 -18.91
C MET A 1 48.52 -20.40 -18.84
N ASP A 2 47.43 -21.16 -18.79
CA ASP A 2 46.10 -20.64 -18.49
C ASP A 2 46.06 -20.15 -17.05
N VAL A 3 45.57 -18.92 -16.83
CA VAL A 3 44.88 -18.57 -15.60
C VAL A 3 43.56 -17.98 -16.04
N ALA A 4 42.53 -18.81 -15.94
CA ALA A 4 41.14 -18.43 -16.13
C ALA A 4 40.84 -17.20 -15.27
N SER A 5 40.50 -16.09 -15.92
CA SER A 5 39.84 -14.95 -15.31
C SER A 5 38.50 -15.45 -14.75
N GLY A 6 38.49 -15.75 -13.46
CA GLY A 6 37.32 -16.19 -12.73
C GLY A 6 36.23 -15.14 -12.86
N ASN A 7 35.19 -15.47 -13.62
CA ASN A 7 33.97 -14.71 -13.68
C ASN A 7 33.27 -14.92 -12.34
N SER A 8 33.56 -14.08 -11.35
CA SER A 8 32.82 -14.07 -10.08
C SER A 8 31.38 -13.73 -10.41
N ILE A 9 30.46 -14.69 -10.22
CA ILE A 9 29.03 -14.44 -10.28
C ILE A 9 28.74 -13.41 -9.19
N GLN A 10 28.54 -12.15 -9.60
CA GLN A 10 28.11 -11.11 -8.69
C GLN A 10 26.68 -11.45 -8.29
N ALA A 11 26.46 -11.78 -7.03
CA ALA A 11 25.12 -11.98 -6.51
C ALA A 11 24.31 -10.71 -6.74
N ASP A 12 23.06 -10.87 -7.22
CA ASP A 12 22.15 -9.73 -7.40
C ASP A 12 22.05 -8.94 -6.08
N GLU A 13 22.06 -7.62 -6.19
CA GLU A 13 21.93 -6.74 -5.02
C GLU A 13 20.56 -6.98 -4.36
N PRO A 14 20.49 -7.09 -3.02
CA PRO A 14 19.23 -7.34 -2.33
C PRO A 14 18.23 -6.21 -2.56
N ILE A 15 16.99 -6.57 -2.91
CA ILE A 15 15.90 -5.60 -3.08
C ILE A 15 15.39 -5.13 -1.73
N TYR A 16 15.55 -3.84 -1.44
CA TYR A 16 14.99 -3.23 -0.25
C TYR A 16 13.47 -3.15 -0.34
N THR A 17 12.80 -3.87 0.55
CA THR A 17 11.35 -4.12 0.49
C THR A 17 10.65 -3.62 1.75
N LEU A 18 9.52 -2.92 1.57
CA LEU A 18 8.61 -2.55 2.65
C LEU A 18 7.25 -3.23 2.44
N LEU A 19 6.85 -4.05 3.40
CA LEU A 19 5.54 -4.72 3.41
C LEU A 19 4.71 -4.14 4.55
N VAL A 20 3.57 -3.55 4.22
CA VAL A 20 2.67 -2.93 5.18
C VAL A 20 1.31 -3.61 5.10
N THR A 21 0.80 -4.00 6.27
CA THR A 21 -0.57 -4.49 6.45
C THR A 21 -1.22 -3.69 7.56
N ALA A 22 -2.44 -3.22 7.34
CA ALA A 22 -3.19 -2.51 8.37
C ALA A 22 -4.70 -2.75 8.25
N ASN A 23 -5.33 -3.10 9.38
CA ASN A 23 -6.77 -2.97 9.52
C ASN A 23 -7.11 -1.50 9.68
N VAL A 24 -7.91 -0.96 8.76
CA VAL A 24 -8.19 0.47 8.62
C VAL A 24 -9.67 0.82 8.73
N GLY A 25 -10.51 -0.10 9.19
CA GLY A 25 -11.95 0.12 9.31
C GLY A 25 -12.33 1.38 10.07
N SER A 26 -11.60 1.69 11.14
CA SER A 26 -11.82 2.90 11.95
C SER A 26 -11.29 4.19 11.31
N LEU A 27 -10.32 4.12 10.39
CA LEU A 27 -9.73 5.33 9.78
C LEU A 27 -10.75 6.11 8.96
N PHE A 28 -11.72 5.41 8.37
CA PHE A 28 -12.77 6.00 7.55
C PHE A 28 -13.93 6.58 8.36
N GLU A 29 -14.00 6.32 9.68
CA GLU A 29 -15.03 6.88 10.57
C GLU A 29 -14.76 8.38 10.88
N ASP A 30 -13.48 8.79 10.92
CA ASP A 30 -13.06 10.20 11.09
C ASP A 30 -11.84 10.53 10.20
N PRO A 31 -12.06 10.89 8.93
CA PRO A 31 -10.96 11.09 7.97
C PRO A 31 -9.97 12.20 8.37
N LEU A 32 -10.43 13.24 9.06
CA LEU A 32 -9.57 14.37 9.43
C LEU A 32 -8.66 14.01 10.59
N ARG A 33 -9.16 13.25 11.58
CA ARG A 33 -8.41 12.94 12.81
C ARG A 33 -7.69 11.60 12.76
N LEU A 34 -8.11 10.68 11.89
CA LEU A 34 -7.55 9.32 11.82
C LEU A 34 -6.86 9.07 10.48
N LEU A 35 -7.58 9.21 9.36
CA LEU A 35 -7.02 8.88 8.04
C LEU A 35 -5.85 9.77 7.65
N ARG A 36 -5.98 11.09 7.83
CA ARG A 36 -4.93 12.04 7.44
C ARG A 36 -3.62 11.82 8.22
N PRO A 37 -3.61 11.77 9.57
CA PRO A 37 -2.38 11.48 10.30
C PRO A 37 -1.78 10.11 9.97
N TRP A 38 -2.62 9.11 9.69
CA TRP A 38 -2.15 7.80 9.27
C TRP A 38 -1.43 7.86 7.92
N LEU A 39 -1.98 8.56 6.93
CA LEU A 39 -1.34 8.77 5.62
C LEU A 39 -0.03 9.55 5.76
N GLU A 40 -0.01 10.62 6.57
CA GLU A 40 1.20 11.40 6.83
C GLU A 40 2.31 10.52 7.44
N ALA A 41 1.98 9.69 8.44
CA ALA A 41 2.92 8.76 9.05
C ALA A 41 3.39 7.67 8.07
N PHE A 42 2.49 7.14 7.25
CA PHE A 42 2.81 6.16 6.22
C PHE A 42 3.81 6.74 5.20
N PHE A 43 3.52 7.92 4.65
CA PHE A 43 4.42 8.57 3.67
C PHE A 43 5.76 8.95 4.27
N LEU A 44 5.78 9.44 5.51
CA LEU A 44 7.02 9.69 6.24
C LEU A 44 7.85 8.41 6.30
N LYS A 45 7.22 7.27 6.64
CA LYS A 45 7.93 6.01 6.75
C LYS A 45 8.46 5.50 5.42
N VAL A 46 7.69 5.62 4.35
CA VAL A 46 8.14 5.29 2.99
C VAL A 46 9.35 6.15 2.60
N GLY A 47 9.32 7.45 2.91
CA GLY A 47 10.43 8.37 2.64
C GLY A 47 11.70 8.10 3.44
N GLU A 48 11.58 7.60 4.68
CA GLU A 48 12.72 7.15 5.48
C GLU A 48 13.33 5.86 4.95
N VAL A 49 12.48 4.86 4.65
CA VAL A 49 12.92 3.51 4.25
C VAL A 49 13.43 3.49 2.81
N LYS A 50 12.86 4.33 1.94
CA LYS A 50 13.16 4.40 0.49
C LYS A 50 13.18 3.01 -0.17
N PRO A 51 12.09 2.21 0.00
CA PRO A 51 12.08 0.86 -0.53
C PRO A 51 12.07 0.88 -2.07
N GLN A 52 12.73 -0.11 -2.68
CA GLN A 52 12.61 -0.41 -4.10
C GLN A 52 11.30 -1.13 -4.42
N PHE A 53 10.74 -1.86 -3.45
CA PHE A 53 9.43 -2.51 -3.57
C PHE A 53 8.56 -2.22 -2.35
N LEU A 54 7.34 -1.73 -2.59
CA LEU A 54 6.35 -1.43 -1.57
C LEU A 54 5.07 -2.23 -1.82
N ALA A 55 4.68 -3.06 -0.85
CA ALA A 55 3.37 -3.68 -0.83
C ALA A 55 2.56 -3.10 0.33
N LEU A 56 1.36 -2.62 0.02
CA LEU A 56 0.39 -2.12 1.01
C LEU A 56 -0.89 -2.94 0.91
N HIS A 57 -1.23 -3.63 2.00
CA HIS A 57 -2.46 -4.39 2.13
C HIS A 57 -3.33 -3.77 3.22
N LEU A 58 -4.57 -3.44 2.91
CA LEU A 58 -5.48 -2.76 3.82
C LEU A 58 -6.76 -3.57 4.00
N GLN A 59 -7.05 -3.96 5.23
CA GLN A 59 -8.27 -4.67 5.60
C GLN A 59 -9.36 -3.69 6.06
N GLU A 60 -10.63 -4.05 5.86
CA GLU A 60 -11.81 -3.24 6.26
C GLU A 60 -11.85 -1.84 5.62
N LEU A 61 -11.31 -1.70 4.40
CA LEU A 61 -11.30 -0.44 3.66
C LEU A 61 -12.74 0.07 3.41
N GLY A 62 -12.99 1.35 3.72
CA GLY A 62 -14.34 1.94 3.59
C GLY A 62 -15.18 1.92 4.88
N GLY A 63 -14.70 1.28 5.94
CA GLY A 63 -15.33 1.29 7.26
C GLY A 63 -16.69 0.61 7.29
N LYS A 64 -17.43 0.81 8.40
CA LYS A 64 -18.71 0.13 8.64
C LYS A 64 -19.91 0.75 7.91
N THR A 65 -19.76 1.93 7.31
CA THR A 65 -20.88 2.72 6.74
C THR A 65 -20.84 2.70 5.21
N TYR A 66 -21.59 1.76 4.66
CA TYR A 66 -21.52 1.25 3.29
C TYR A 66 -21.82 2.26 2.16
N GLU A 67 -22.89 3.06 2.25
CA GLU A 67 -23.36 3.86 1.11
C GLU A 67 -22.45 5.06 0.76
N LYS A 68 -21.61 5.49 1.71
CA LYS A 68 -20.61 6.55 1.48
C LYS A 68 -19.22 5.98 1.25
N SER A 69 -18.98 4.70 1.50
CA SER A 69 -17.63 4.12 1.57
C SER A 69 -16.91 4.13 0.22
N THR A 70 -17.61 3.85 -0.88
CA THR A 70 -17.02 3.76 -2.23
C THR A 70 -16.37 5.06 -2.68
N GLN A 71 -17.00 6.22 -2.41
CA GLN A 71 -16.41 7.52 -2.76
C GLN A 71 -15.18 7.81 -1.90
N HIS A 72 -15.23 7.53 -0.59
CA HIS A 72 -14.09 7.74 0.31
C HIS A 72 -12.91 6.84 -0.05
N VAL A 73 -13.16 5.59 -0.45
CA VAL A 73 -12.14 4.67 -0.93
C VAL A 73 -11.48 5.20 -2.21
N LYS A 74 -12.26 5.67 -3.18
CA LYS A 74 -11.72 6.27 -4.41
C LYS A 74 -10.87 7.51 -4.13
N GLU A 75 -11.35 8.39 -3.26
CA GLU A 75 -10.63 9.59 -2.83
C GLU A 75 -9.31 9.22 -2.11
N PHE A 76 -9.35 8.22 -1.24
CA PHE A 76 -8.19 7.70 -0.54
C PHE A 76 -7.15 7.11 -1.49
N VAL A 77 -7.57 6.27 -2.44
CA VAL A 77 -6.69 5.70 -3.47
C VAL A 77 -6.07 6.82 -4.33
N LYS A 78 -6.86 7.84 -4.67
CA LYS A 78 -6.34 9.02 -5.38
C LYS A 78 -5.26 9.75 -4.57
N GLN A 79 -5.50 9.99 -3.27
CA GLN A 79 -4.51 10.64 -2.39
C GLN A 79 -3.22 9.82 -2.25
N LEU A 80 -3.33 8.48 -2.21
CA LEU A 80 -2.17 7.60 -2.24
C LEU A 80 -1.37 7.77 -3.54
N CYS A 81 -2.02 7.72 -4.70
CA CYS A 81 -1.34 7.83 -6.00
C CYS A 81 -0.75 9.22 -6.24
N ASP A 82 -1.41 10.28 -5.79
CA ASP A 82 -0.97 11.67 -6.04
C ASP A 82 0.18 12.09 -5.12
N ALA A 83 0.44 11.36 -4.04
CA ALA A 83 1.49 11.70 -3.09
C ALA A 83 2.86 11.73 -3.78
N ALA A 84 3.60 12.83 -3.60
CA ALA A 84 4.91 13.03 -4.25
C ALA A 84 5.89 11.88 -3.98
N ILE A 85 5.83 11.27 -2.79
CA ILE A 85 6.70 10.13 -2.44
C ILE A 85 6.38 8.88 -3.28
N MET A 86 5.14 8.72 -3.70
CA MET A 86 4.68 7.58 -4.50
C MET A 86 5.05 7.73 -5.98
N GLN A 87 5.38 8.94 -6.42
CA GLN A 87 5.89 9.19 -7.79
C GLN A 87 7.30 8.63 -8.02
N ASN A 88 7.98 8.17 -6.97
CA ASN A 88 9.29 7.52 -7.07
C ASN A 88 9.20 6.05 -7.54
N PHE A 89 8.00 5.48 -7.67
CA PHE A 89 7.79 4.12 -8.15
C PHE A 89 7.40 4.14 -9.62
N ASP A 90 8.05 3.32 -10.44
CA ASP A 90 7.79 3.25 -11.88
C ASP A 90 6.42 2.64 -12.22
N VAL A 91 5.95 1.72 -11.37
CA VAL A 91 4.73 0.95 -11.60
C VAL A 91 3.91 0.88 -10.33
N VAL A 92 2.64 1.28 -10.44
CA VAL A 92 1.64 1.16 -9.37
C VAL A 92 0.55 0.21 -9.85
N ARG A 93 0.23 -0.80 -9.02
CA ARG A 93 -0.90 -1.70 -9.24
C ARG A 93 -1.78 -1.69 -8.01
N ILE A 94 -3.07 -1.47 -8.22
CA ILE A 94 -4.07 -1.40 -7.16
C ILE A 94 -5.10 -2.48 -7.43
N PHE A 95 -5.38 -3.27 -6.40
CA PHE A 95 -6.42 -4.28 -6.39
C PHE A 95 -7.42 -3.86 -5.31
N LEU A 96 -8.66 -3.63 -5.71
CA LEU A 96 -9.76 -3.35 -4.80
C LEU A 96 -10.76 -4.49 -4.93
N ASP A 97 -11.20 -5.00 -3.78
CA ASP A 97 -12.34 -5.89 -3.74
C ASP A 97 -13.61 -5.03 -3.88
N GLU A 98 -14.18 -4.99 -5.09
CA GLU A 98 -15.34 -4.16 -5.42
C GLU A 98 -16.69 -4.87 -5.20
N ASP A 99 -16.69 -6.09 -4.63
CA ASP A 99 -17.92 -6.79 -4.25
C ASP A 99 -18.49 -6.21 -2.94
N PHE A 100 -18.85 -4.94 -3.03
CA PHE A 100 -19.58 -4.21 -2.02
C PHE A 100 -21.04 -4.74 -1.94
N ASN A 101 -21.61 -5.28 -3.02
CA ASN A 101 -23.06 -5.48 -3.21
C ASN A 101 -23.76 -6.49 -2.28
N THR A 102 -23.08 -7.22 -1.42
CA THR A 102 -23.72 -8.17 -0.51
C THR A 102 -23.07 -8.14 0.87
N ALA A 103 -23.86 -7.76 1.88
CA ALA A 103 -23.49 -7.90 3.29
C ALA A 103 -23.26 -9.37 3.74
N GLU A 104 -23.45 -10.35 2.83
CA GLU A 104 -23.43 -11.78 3.09
C GLU A 104 -22.07 -12.48 2.81
N HIS A 105 -21.05 -11.77 2.31
CA HIS A 105 -19.73 -12.39 2.04
C HIS A 105 -18.63 -12.06 3.06
N PHE A 106 -18.96 -11.41 4.18
CA PHE A 106 -18.04 -11.25 5.29
C PHE A 106 -18.01 -12.48 6.20
N THR A 107 -17.56 -13.64 5.70
CA THR A 107 -16.79 -14.67 6.42
C THR A 107 -16.83 -15.97 5.62
N VAL A 108 -15.68 -16.40 5.08
CA VAL A 108 -15.27 -17.81 5.14
C VAL A 108 -13.75 -17.85 5.36
N ILE A 109 -13.41 -18.23 6.59
CA ILE A 109 -12.18 -18.83 7.17
C ILE A 109 -10.87 -18.74 6.37
#